data_AF-A0A4R5B233-F1
#
_entry.id   AF-A0A4R5B233-F1
#
_cell.length_a   1.000
_cell.length_b   1.000
_cell.length_c   1.000
_cell.angle_alpha   90.00
_cell.angle_beta   90.00
_cell.angle_gamma   90.00
#
_symmetry.space_group_name_H-M   'P 1'
#
loop_
_entity.id
_entity.type
_entity.pdbx_description
1 polymer ?
#
loop_
_entity_poly.entity_id
_entity_poly.type
_entity_poly.pdbx_seq_one_letter_code
_entity_poly.pdbx_strand_id
1 'polypeptide(L)'
;MLPARVDLAALRVQAEAGTLPPLYRGLAGAPARAAAPPGGVPLADRLAGLDGDERRELVLGVVTGEIAAVLGHASAAEIDPSRAFTELGLDSLTAVELRNRLTAVTGLKLTATLVFDHPTPDAIAAHLDGELAPAGDPDEIRFRRLLESVPFARLKGTGLVEALYRLAGAGDPGAGDPDAADADLIDELDVNALIQLALETSE
;
A
#
# COMPACT_ATOMS: atom_id res chain seq x y z
N MET A 1 -35.83 -39.09 5.39
CA MET A 1 -35.01 -38.42 4.35
C MET A 1 -33.59 -38.33 4.87
N LEU A 2 -32.61 -38.97 4.22
CA LEU A 2 -31.20 -38.81 4.60
C LEU A 2 -30.61 -37.59 3.88
N PRO A 3 -29.84 -36.72 4.56
CA PRO A 3 -29.12 -35.64 3.91
C PRO A 3 -27.98 -36.21 3.05
N ALA A 4 -27.96 -35.90 1.76
CA ALA A 4 -26.85 -36.24 0.89
C ALA A 4 -25.63 -35.37 1.27
N ARG A 5 -24.54 -36.00 1.69
CA ARG A 5 -23.26 -35.31 1.89
C ARG A 5 -22.61 -35.11 0.52
N VAL A 6 -22.48 -33.85 0.12
CA VAL A 6 -21.80 -33.48 -1.11
C VAL A 6 -20.32 -33.33 -0.82
N ASP A 7 -19.50 -34.12 -1.52
CA ASP A 7 -18.04 -34.06 -1.41
C ASP A 7 -17.49 -32.97 -2.33
N LEU A 8 -17.16 -31.82 -1.74
CA LEU A 8 -16.67 -30.65 -2.46
C LEU A 8 -15.26 -30.87 -3.05
N ALA A 9 -14.45 -31.75 -2.45
CA ALA A 9 -13.13 -32.07 -2.96
C ALA A 9 -13.23 -32.90 -4.25
N ALA A 10 -14.13 -33.88 -4.27
CA ALA A 10 -14.43 -34.66 -5.46
C ALA A 10 -14.97 -33.80 -6.61
N LEU A 11 -15.88 -32.86 -6.31
CA LEU A 11 -16.40 -31.91 -7.30
C LEU A 11 -15.31 -31.01 -7.89
N ARG A 12 -14.28 -30.67 -7.10
CA ARG A 12 -13.17 -29.83 -7.56
C ARG A 12 -12.25 -30.56 -8.54
N VAL A 13 -11.91 -31.82 -8.25
CA VAL A 13 -11.13 -32.67 -9.15
C VAL A 13 -11.88 -32.88 -10.48
N GLN A 14 -13.20 -33.04 -10.44
CA GLN A 14 -14.03 -33.15 -11.65
C GLN A 14 -14.14 -31.82 -12.42
N ALA A 15 -14.11 -30.68 -11.74
CA ALA A 15 -14.06 -29.37 -12.38
C ALA A 15 -12.74 -29.16 -13.13
N GLU A 16 -11.61 -29.52 -12.52
CA GLU A 16 -10.27 -29.45 -13.12
C GLU A 16 -10.11 -30.42 -14.30
N ALA A 17 -10.72 -31.60 -14.20
CA ALA A 17 -10.78 -32.58 -15.28
C ALA A 17 -11.78 -32.22 -16.40
N GLY A 18 -12.53 -31.11 -16.27
CA GLY A 18 -13.52 -30.66 -17.26
C GLY A 18 -14.76 -31.55 -17.40
N THR A 19 -14.95 -32.52 -16.49
CA THR A 19 -16.04 -33.51 -16.53
C THR A 19 -17.25 -33.11 -15.68
N LEU A 20 -17.17 -31.97 -15.00
CA LEU A 20 -18.24 -31.47 -14.13
C LEU A 20 -19.41 -30.86 -14.91
N PRO A 21 -20.66 -31.30 -14.68
CA PRO A 21 -21.83 -30.68 -15.30
C PRO A 21 -21.95 -29.19 -14.92
N PRO A 22 -22.44 -28.34 -15.84
CA PRO A 22 -22.40 -26.88 -15.69
C PRO A 22 -23.16 -26.36 -14.46
N LEU A 23 -24.20 -27.07 -14.01
CA LEU A 23 -24.98 -26.72 -12.82
C LEU A 23 -24.22 -26.87 -11.50
N TYR A 24 -23.16 -27.69 -11.44
CA TYR A 24 -22.41 -27.97 -10.21
C TYR A 24 -21.10 -27.18 -10.10
N ARG A 25 -20.74 -26.41 -11.12
CA ARG A 25 -19.47 -25.66 -11.20
C ARG A 25 -19.36 -24.56 -10.13
N GLY A 26 -20.50 -23.97 -9.73
CA GLY A 26 -20.54 -22.99 -8.64
C GLY A 26 -20.26 -23.58 -7.26
N LEU A 27 -20.45 -24.88 -7.07
CA LEU A 27 -20.30 -25.55 -5.78
C LEU A 27 -18.87 -26.07 -5.54
N ALA A 28 -18.13 -26.37 -6.62
CA ALA A 28 -16.73 -26.81 -6.57
C ALA A 28 -15.73 -25.71 -6.15
N GLY A 29 -16.21 -24.46 -6.02
CA GLY A 29 -15.50 -23.35 -5.39
C GLY A 29 -14.08 -23.17 -5.92
N ALA A 30 -13.91 -22.72 -7.17
CA ALA A 30 -12.66 -22.05 -7.48
C ALA A 30 -12.52 -20.88 -6.48
N PRO A 31 -11.38 -20.68 -5.78
CA PRO A 31 -11.05 -19.35 -5.35
C PRO A 31 -11.05 -18.58 -6.65
N ALA A 32 -12.06 -17.74 -6.83
CA ALA A 32 -11.89 -16.63 -7.71
C ALA A 32 -10.69 -15.88 -7.11
N ARG A 33 -9.50 -16.20 -7.61
CA ARG A 33 -8.58 -15.15 -8.03
C ARG A 33 -9.41 -14.44 -9.11
N ALA A 34 -10.37 -13.64 -8.63
CA ALA A 34 -11.21 -12.81 -9.46
C ALA A 34 -10.17 -11.92 -10.11
N ALA A 35 -9.90 -12.23 -11.37
CA ALA A 35 -9.06 -11.39 -12.18
C ALA A 35 -9.69 -10.01 -12.03
N ALA A 36 -8.94 -9.10 -11.39
CA ALA A 36 -9.19 -7.68 -11.56
C ALA A 36 -9.44 -7.47 -13.06
N PRO A 37 -10.47 -6.68 -13.45
CA PRO A 37 -10.81 -6.49 -14.85
C PRO A 37 -9.50 -6.23 -15.64
N PRO A 38 -9.21 -7.02 -16.68
CA PRO A 38 -7.93 -6.94 -17.37
C PRO A 38 -7.80 -5.53 -17.97
N GLY A 39 -6.92 -4.70 -17.39
CA GLY A 39 -6.60 -3.36 -17.89
C GLY A 39 -6.80 -2.18 -16.93
N GLY A 40 -7.30 -2.39 -15.70
CA GLY A 40 -7.41 -1.32 -14.70
C GLY A 40 -6.17 -1.17 -13.83
N VAL A 41 -5.72 0.07 -13.60
CA VAL A 41 -4.71 0.39 -12.56
C VAL A 41 -5.32 0.04 -11.19
N PRO A 42 -4.63 -0.74 -10.32
CA PRO A 42 -5.09 -1.06 -8.97
C PRO A 42 -5.54 0.19 -8.21
N LEU A 43 -6.58 0.07 -7.37
CA LEU A 43 -7.08 1.23 -6.61
C LEU A 43 -5.97 1.86 -5.76
N ALA A 44 -5.13 1.03 -5.12
CA ALA A 44 -3.99 1.50 -4.33
C ALA A 44 -3.04 2.41 -5.15
N ASP A 45 -2.75 2.06 -6.40
CA ASP A 45 -1.88 2.85 -7.28
C ASP A 45 -2.54 4.16 -7.72
N ARG A 46 -3.88 4.17 -7.86
CA ARG A 46 -4.65 5.39 -8.17
C ARG A 46 -4.72 6.35 -6.99
N LEU A 47 -4.74 5.83 -5.76
CA LEU A 47 -4.71 6.61 -4.53
C LEU A 47 -3.30 7.14 -4.25
N ALA A 48 -2.28 6.57 -4.88
CA ALA A 48 -0.90 6.92 -4.64
C ALA A 48 -0.61 8.35 -5.15
N GLY A 49 -0.56 9.31 -4.22
CA GLY A 49 -0.15 10.70 -4.50
C GLY A 49 -1.27 11.71 -4.52
N LEU A 50 -2.50 11.26 -4.31
CA LEU A 50 -3.62 12.13 -3.96
C LEU A 50 -3.44 12.66 -2.54
N ASP A 51 -3.94 13.87 -2.29
CA ASP A 51 -4.10 14.35 -0.93
C ASP A 51 -5.25 13.65 -0.20
N GLY A 52 -5.41 13.90 1.11
CA GLY A 52 -6.38 13.18 1.93
C GLY A 52 -7.84 13.43 1.51
N ASP A 53 -8.16 14.58 0.94
CA ASP A 53 -9.52 14.91 0.50
C ASP A 53 -9.82 14.23 -0.84
N GLU A 54 -8.93 14.37 -1.81
CA GLU A 54 -9.02 13.73 -3.13
C GLU A 54 -9.07 12.19 -3.00
N ARG A 55 -8.28 11.63 -2.08
CA ARG A 55 -8.25 10.19 -1.80
C ARG A 55 -9.60 9.71 -1.27
N ARG A 56 -10.16 10.40 -0.28
CA ARG A 56 -11.48 10.08 0.30
C ARG A 56 -12.60 10.16 -0.74
N GLU A 57 -12.61 11.21 -1.57
CA GLU A 57 -13.60 11.37 -2.63
C GLU A 57 -13.51 10.23 -3.66
N LEU A 58 -12.29 9.84 -4.05
CA LEU A 58 -12.09 8.75 -5.00
C LEU A 58 -12.53 7.39 -4.41
N VAL A 59 -12.21 7.11 -3.15
CA VAL A 59 -12.67 5.88 -2.47
C VAL A 59 -14.19 5.86 -2.35
N LEU A 60 -14.81 6.97 -1.94
CA LEU A 60 -16.27 7.08 -1.85
C LEU A 60 -16.94 6.87 -3.21
N GLY A 61 -16.38 7.44 -4.28
CA GLY A 61 -16.86 7.23 -5.65
C GLY A 61 -16.81 5.77 -6.10
N VAL A 62 -15.76 5.04 -5.72
CA VAL A 62 -15.68 3.59 -5.99
C VAL A 62 -16.73 2.83 -5.20
N VAL A 63 -16.86 3.10 -3.89
CA VAL A 63 -17.84 2.43 -3.03
C VAL A 63 -19.26 2.65 -3.53
N THR A 64 -19.65 3.89 -3.78
CA THR A 64 -20.98 4.26 -4.29
C THR A 64 -21.24 3.70 -5.69
N GLY A 65 -20.22 3.62 -6.56
CA GLY A 65 -20.31 2.95 -7.85
C GLY A 65 -20.59 1.45 -7.75
N GLU A 66 -19.90 0.75 -6.85
CA GLU A 66 -20.16 -0.68 -6.63
C GLU A 66 -21.55 -0.91 -5.99
N ILE A 67 -21.98 -0.06 -5.06
CA ILE A 67 -23.32 -0.11 -4.47
C ILE A 67 -24.40 0.10 -5.54
N ALA A 68 -24.25 1.14 -6.37
CA ALA A 68 -25.17 1.42 -7.46
C ALA A 68 -25.30 0.22 -8.40
N ALA A 69 -24.19 -0.41 -8.74
CA ALA A 69 -24.19 -1.56 -9.63
C ALA A 69 -24.78 -2.83 -9.00
N VAL A 70 -24.73 -3.00 -7.68
CA VAL A 70 -25.39 -4.13 -6.98
C VAL A 70 -26.90 -3.89 -6.84
N LEU A 71 -27.30 -2.65 -6.57
CA LEU A 71 -28.71 -2.27 -6.42
C LEU A 71 -29.41 -2.01 -7.77
N GLY A 72 -28.67 -1.97 -8.88
CA GLY A 72 -29.21 -1.75 -10.22
C GLY A 72 -29.48 -0.28 -10.56
N HIS A 73 -28.88 0.67 -9.85
CA HIS A 73 -28.93 2.10 -10.17
C HIS A 73 -28.07 2.43 -11.39
N ALA A 74 -28.47 3.46 -12.13
CA ALA A 74 -27.74 3.86 -13.34
C ALA A 74 -26.45 4.64 -13.01
N SER A 75 -26.37 5.23 -11.81
CA SER A 75 -25.23 6.04 -11.40
C SER A 75 -24.97 5.97 -9.89
N ALA A 76 -23.69 6.13 -9.52
CA ALA A 76 -23.25 6.36 -8.15
C ALA A 76 -23.88 7.61 -7.51
N ALA A 77 -24.24 8.60 -8.33
CA ALA A 77 -24.87 9.85 -7.87
C ALA A 77 -26.29 9.65 -7.30
N GLU A 78 -26.91 8.49 -7.54
CA GLU A 78 -28.21 8.13 -6.96
C GLU A 78 -28.07 7.57 -5.53
N ILE A 79 -26.85 7.27 -5.09
CA ILE A 79 -26.57 6.73 -3.77
C ILE A 79 -26.26 7.86 -2.80
N ASP A 80 -27.11 8.03 -1.80
CA ASP A 80 -26.81 8.92 -0.67
C ASP A 80 -25.76 8.26 0.24
N PRO A 81 -24.56 8.87 0.38
CA PRO A 81 -23.45 8.25 1.10
C PRO A 81 -23.64 8.19 2.62
N SER A 82 -24.55 9.02 3.15
CA SER A 82 -24.87 9.09 4.57
C SER A 82 -25.99 8.13 4.98
N ARG A 83 -26.71 7.57 4.00
CA ARG A 83 -27.90 6.77 4.23
C ARG A 83 -27.55 5.32 4.57
N ALA A 84 -28.29 4.76 5.52
CA ALA A 84 -28.10 3.38 5.92
C ALA A 84 -28.41 2.41 4.79
N PHE A 85 -27.64 1.33 4.69
CA PHE A 85 -27.82 0.30 3.66
C PHE A 85 -29.21 -0.34 3.66
N THR A 86 -29.81 -0.52 4.84
CA THR A 86 -31.18 -1.03 4.99
C THR A 86 -32.23 -0.13 4.35
N GLU A 87 -32.00 1.18 4.34
CA GLU A 87 -32.90 2.15 3.71
C GLU A 87 -32.66 2.30 2.20
N LEU A 88 -31.44 2.00 1.75
CA LEU A 88 -31.08 1.91 0.33
C LEU A 88 -31.59 0.61 -0.31
N GLY A 89 -32.15 -0.31 0.48
CA GLY A 89 -32.68 -1.59 0.00
C GLY A 89 -31.63 -2.69 -0.14
N LEU A 90 -30.48 -2.54 0.53
CA LEU A 90 -29.50 -3.61 0.62
C LEU A 90 -30.01 -4.73 1.55
N ASP A 91 -29.93 -5.96 1.06
CA ASP A 91 -30.29 -7.18 1.76
C ASP A 91 -29.06 -8.06 2.05
N SER A 92 -29.27 -9.23 2.64
CA SER A 92 -28.15 -10.14 2.98
C SER A 92 -27.42 -10.72 1.77
N LEU A 93 -28.10 -10.89 0.63
CA LEU A 93 -27.50 -11.46 -0.57
C LEU A 93 -26.64 -10.41 -1.29
N THR A 94 -27.21 -9.23 -1.49
CA THR A 94 -26.54 -8.05 -2.07
C THR A 94 -25.40 -7.55 -1.19
N ALA A 95 -25.48 -7.68 0.14
CA ALA A 95 -24.35 -7.39 1.04
C ALA A 95 -23.12 -8.28 0.77
N VAL A 96 -23.34 -9.58 0.53
CA VAL A 96 -22.25 -10.52 0.18
C VAL A 96 -21.68 -10.20 -1.20
N GLU A 97 -22.54 -9.85 -2.15
CA GLU A 97 -22.11 -9.43 -3.49
C GLU A 97 -21.28 -8.14 -3.43
N LEU A 98 -21.75 -7.11 -2.74
CA LEU A 98 -21.03 -5.86 -2.52
C LEU A 98 -19.65 -6.12 -1.93
N ARG A 99 -19.56 -6.95 -0.88
CA ARG A 99 -18.28 -7.31 -0.27
C ARG A 99 -17.35 -8.00 -1.26
N ASN A 100 -17.85 -8.93 -2.08
CA ASN A 100 -17.02 -9.61 -3.08
C ASN A 100 -16.50 -8.65 -4.15
N ARG A 101 -17.35 -7.71 -4.60
CA ARG A 101 -16.98 -6.69 -5.58
C ARG A 101 -15.95 -5.72 -5.02
N LEU A 102 -16.15 -5.23 -3.79
CA LEU A 102 -15.19 -4.40 -3.08
C LEU A 102 -13.84 -5.11 -2.89
N THR A 103 -13.83 -6.39 -2.50
CA THR A 103 -12.60 -7.19 -2.45
C THR A 103 -11.90 -7.28 -3.81
N ALA A 104 -12.65 -7.42 -4.91
CA ALA A 104 -12.06 -7.50 -6.24
C ALA A 104 -11.42 -6.19 -6.70
N VAL A 105 -12.02 -5.04 -6.40
CA VAL A 105 -11.49 -3.71 -6.82
C VAL A 105 -10.41 -3.18 -5.90
N THR A 106 -10.47 -3.48 -4.60
CA THR A 106 -9.49 -3.02 -3.61
C THR A 106 -8.32 -3.98 -3.45
N GLY A 107 -8.51 -5.27 -3.75
CA GLY A 107 -7.54 -6.32 -3.43
C GLY A 107 -7.48 -6.67 -1.94
N LEU A 108 -8.33 -6.05 -1.10
CA LEU A 108 -8.36 -6.28 0.35
C LEU A 108 -9.20 -7.51 0.71
N LYS A 109 -8.79 -8.18 1.78
CA LYS A 109 -9.56 -9.29 2.36
C LYS A 109 -10.61 -8.75 3.33
N LEU A 110 -11.78 -8.41 2.80
CA LEU A 110 -12.89 -7.86 3.57
C LEU A 110 -13.68 -8.96 4.30
N THR A 111 -14.14 -8.65 5.52
CA THR A 111 -14.92 -9.59 6.34
C THR A 111 -16.36 -9.72 5.84
N ALA A 112 -17.02 -10.83 6.17
CA ALA A 112 -18.43 -11.02 5.83
C ALA A 112 -19.38 -10.09 6.60
N THR A 113 -18.90 -9.46 7.68
CA THR A 113 -19.65 -8.54 8.55
C THR A 113 -19.51 -7.08 8.13
N LEU A 114 -18.71 -6.76 7.11
CA LEU A 114 -18.38 -5.39 6.68
C LEU A 114 -19.57 -4.43 6.67
N VAL A 115 -20.68 -4.83 6.04
CA VAL A 115 -21.89 -4.01 5.89
C VAL A 115 -22.60 -3.76 7.23
N PHE A 116 -22.44 -4.66 8.20
CA PHE A 116 -22.99 -4.50 9.55
C PHE A 116 -22.07 -3.66 10.43
N ASP A 117 -20.76 -3.83 10.29
CA ASP A 117 -19.74 -3.06 11.02
C ASP A 117 -19.71 -1.60 10.55
N HIS A 118 -20.01 -1.38 9.26
CA HIS A 118 -20.04 -0.09 8.59
C HIS A 118 -21.37 0.06 7.84
N PRO A 119 -22.44 0.57 8.50
CA PRO A 119 -23.80 0.52 7.97
C PRO A 119 -24.14 1.57 6.91
N THR A 120 -23.17 2.40 6.50
CA THR A 120 -23.35 3.44 5.49
C THR A 120 -22.22 3.39 4.44
N PRO A 121 -22.46 3.89 3.21
CA PRO A 121 -21.41 4.02 2.20
C PRO A 121 -20.20 4.82 2.71
N ASP A 122 -20.42 5.94 3.40
CA ASP A 122 -19.33 6.75 3.99
C ASP A 122 -18.49 5.95 5.00
N ALA A 123 -19.13 5.13 5.83
CA ALA A 123 -18.42 4.33 6.82
C ALA A 123 -17.54 3.25 6.17
N ILE A 124 -18.03 2.62 5.09
CA ILE A 124 -17.21 1.68 4.30
C ILE A 124 -16.07 2.44 3.61
N ALA A 125 -16.33 3.59 3.01
CA ALA A 125 -15.31 4.39 2.34
C ALA A 125 -14.19 4.80 3.30
N ALA A 126 -14.53 5.26 4.50
CA ALA A 126 -13.55 5.61 5.53
C ALA A 126 -12.73 4.39 5.99
N HIS A 127 -13.36 3.23 6.15
CA HIS A 127 -12.66 1.99 6.50
C HIS A 127 -11.67 1.59 5.40
N LEU A 128 -12.10 1.60 4.15
CA LEU A 128 -11.24 1.26 3.00
C LEU A 128 -10.11 2.28 2.81
N ASP A 129 -10.36 3.57 3.03
CA ASP A 129 -9.32 4.61 2.98
C ASP A 129 -8.21 4.36 4.01
N GLY A 130 -8.57 3.92 5.21
CA GLY A 130 -7.63 3.53 6.25
C GLY A 130 -6.80 2.28 5.89
N GLU A 131 -7.44 1.28 5.30
CA GLU A 131 -6.77 0.02 4.89
C GLU A 131 -5.89 0.19 3.62
N LEU A 132 -6.26 1.12 2.74
CA LEU A 132 -5.54 1.40 1.49
C LEU A 132 -4.46 2.47 1.65
N ALA A 133 -4.42 3.17 2.78
CA ALA A 133 -3.37 4.13 3.05
C ALA A 133 -2.01 3.40 2.99
N PRO A 134 -1.06 3.88 2.17
CA PRO A 134 0.27 3.26 2.12
C PRO A 134 0.89 3.28 3.51
N ALA A 135 1.44 2.15 3.95
CA ALA A 135 2.16 2.08 5.21
C ALA A 135 3.36 3.04 5.17
N GLY A 136 3.24 4.17 5.87
CA GLY A 136 4.26 5.22 5.92
C GLY A 136 3.66 6.57 6.32
N ASP A 137 4.51 7.50 6.75
CA ASP A 137 4.11 8.88 7.00
C ASP A 137 3.67 9.53 5.67
N PRO A 138 2.45 10.10 5.56
CA PRO A 138 1.99 10.81 4.37
C PRO A 138 2.97 11.88 3.89
N ASP A 139 3.63 12.58 4.81
CA ASP A 139 4.60 13.62 4.49
C ASP A 139 5.89 13.02 3.91
N GLU A 140 6.35 11.87 4.42
CA GLU A 140 7.50 11.14 3.88
C GLU A 140 7.24 10.67 2.44
N ILE A 141 6.04 10.14 2.16
CA ILE A 141 5.66 9.66 0.83
C ILE A 141 5.57 10.83 -0.16
N ARG A 142 4.97 11.94 0.26
CA ARG A 142 4.91 13.17 -0.55
C ARG A 142 6.30 13.74 -0.81
N PHE A 143 7.15 13.76 0.21
CA PHE A 143 8.54 14.20 0.10
C PHE A 143 9.36 13.33 -0.85
N ARG A 144 9.24 12.00 -0.77
CA ARG A 144 9.92 11.06 -1.68
C ARG A 144 9.54 11.31 -3.14
N ARG A 145 8.25 11.48 -3.44
CA ARG A 145 7.79 11.84 -4.80
C ARG A 145 8.35 13.17 -5.28
N LEU A 146 8.34 14.19 -4.41
CA LEU A 146 8.90 15.49 -4.75
C LEU A 146 10.38 15.35 -5.13
N LEU A 147 11.17 14.61 -4.34
CA LEU A 147 12.58 14.33 -4.63
C LEU A 147 12.77 13.59 -5.95
N GLU A 148 11.91 12.62 -6.30
CA GLU A 148 11.99 11.89 -7.58
C GLU A 148 11.69 12.79 -8.80
N SER A 149 10.77 13.75 -8.64
CA SER A 149 10.36 14.65 -9.72
C SER A 149 11.31 15.84 -9.96
N VAL A 150 12.11 16.21 -8.96
CA VAL A 150 13.01 17.37 -9.04
C VAL A 150 14.36 16.95 -9.62
N PRO A 151 14.83 17.53 -10.74
CA PRO A 151 16.14 17.20 -11.31
C PRO A 151 17.27 17.45 -10.31
N PHE A 152 18.22 16.53 -10.20
CA PHE A 152 19.35 16.64 -9.27
C PHE A 152 20.12 17.97 -9.42
N ALA A 153 20.27 18.48 -10.64
CA ALA A 153 20.91 19.78 -10.89
C ALA A 153 20.21 20.97 -10.20
N ARG A 154 18.87 20.91 -10.07
CA ARG A 154 18.08 21.92 -9.33
C ARG A 154 18.32 21.80 -7.82
N LEU A 155 18.39 20.57 -7.29
CA LEU A 155 18.67 20.31 -5.87
C LEU A 155 20.09 20.76 -5.48
N LYS A 156 21.07 20.55 -6.36
CA LYS A 156 22.45 20.99 -6.14
C LYS A 156 22.60 22.51 -6.22
N GLY A 157 21.91 23.16 -7.17
CA GLY A 157 21.98 24.62 -7.34
C GLY A 157 21.42 25.43 -6.16
N THR A 158 20.62 24.81 -5.28
CA THR A 158 20.07 25.44 -4.08
C THR A 158 20.87 25.13 -2.80
N GLY A 159 21.90 24.28 -2.88
CA GLY A 159 22.67 23.83 -1.71
C GLY A 159 21.94 22.80 -0.82
N LEU A 160 20.81 22.26 -1.29
CA LEU A 160 20.00 21.32 -0.51
C LEU A 160 20.69 19.95 -0.36
N VAL A 161 21.48 19.54 -1.35
CA VAL A 161 22.20 18.26 -1.35
C VAL A 161 23.19 18.22 -0.18
N GLU A 162 23.93 19.30 0.03
CA GLU A 162 24.91 19.48 1.11
C GLU A 162 24.22 19.51 2.48
N ALA A 163 23.04 20.14 2.56
CA ALA A 163 22.23 20.10 3.77
C ALA A 163 21.74 18.68 4.11
N LEU A 164 21.35 17.89 3.09
CA LEU A 164 20.94 16.50 3.26
C LEU A 164 22.11 15.59 3.67
N TYR A 165 23.29 15.75 3.08
CA TYR A 165 24.50 15.03 3.50
C TYR A 165 24.85 15.30 4.96
N ARG A 166 24.84 16.59 5.36
CA ARG A 166 25.08 17.00 6.75
C ARG A 166 24.07 16.37 7.72
N LEU A 167 22.79 16.31 7.33
CA LEU A 167 21.74 15.69 8.14
C LEU A 167 21.88 14.16 8.21
N ALA A 168 22.30 13.52 7.12
CA ALA A 168 22.52 12.08 7.07
C ALA A 168 23.77 11.61 7.83
N GLY A 169 24.61 12.53 8.32
CA GLY A 169 25.89 12.20 8.95
C GLY A 169 26.91 11.60 7.98
N ALA A 170 26.58 11.54 6.68
CA ALA A 170 27.53 11.23 5.63
C ALA A 170 28.34 12.51 5.41
N GLY A 171 29.55 12.54 5.97
CA GLY A 171 30.52 13.59 5.74
C GLY A 171 30.60 13.93 4.25
N ASP A 172 30.69 15.23 3.96
CA ASP A 172 30.75 15.78 2.62
C ASP A 172 31.70 14.96 1.73
N PRO A 173 31.25 14.31 0.65
CA PRO A 173 32.15 13.60 -0.28
C PRO A 173 33.12 14.57 -0.99
N GLY A 174 32.97 15.88 -0.80
CA GLY A 174 33.87 16.94 -1.27
C GLY A 174 34.77 17.57 -0.21
N ALA A 175 34.62 17.24 1.08
CA ALA A 175 35.56 17.70 2.10
C ALA A 175 36.72 16.71 2.18
N GLY A 176 37.62 16.79 1.19
CA GLY A 176 38.98 16.30 1.39
C GLY A 176 39.54 17.00 2.61
N ASP A 177 39.73 16.24 3.68
CA ASP A 177 40.35 16.68 4.91
C ASP A 177 41.83 17.01 4.62
N PRO A 178 42.27 18.28 4.67
CA PRO A 178 43.69 18.59 4.55
C PRO A 178 44.47 18.23 5.83
N ASP A 179 43.80 17.74 6.89
CA ASP A 179 44.40 17.44 8.19
C ASP A 179 44.42 15.94 8.53
N ALA A 180 44.12 15.07 7.56
CA ALA A 180 44.34 13.62 7.68
C ALA A 180 45.80 13.22 7.42
N ALA A 181 46.74 14.10 7.74
CA ALA A 181 48.17 13.82 7.72
C ALA A 181 48.72 13.99 9.14
N ASP A 182 48.30 13.12 10.07
CA ASP A 182 49.13 12.75 11.25
C ASP A 182 48.53 11.63 12.13
N ALA A 183 47.67 10.75 11.59
CA ALA A 183 47.16 9.59 12.34
C ALA A 183 47.89 8.27 12.06
N ASP A 184 48.79 8.21 11.07
CA ASP A 184 49.36 6.93 10.57
C ASP A 184 50.87 6.75 10.84
N LEU A 185 51.46 7.38 11.88
CA LEU A 185 52.89 7.22 12.19
C LEU A 185 53.22 6.86 13.65
N ILE A 186 52.39 6.04 14.31
CA ILE A 186 52.74 5.50 15.64
C ILE A 186 53.07 4.00 15.62
N ASP A 187 52.58 3.24 14.63
CA ASP A 187 52.76 1.77 14.62
C ASP A 187 54.05 1.24 13.96
N GLU A 188 54.90 2.12 13.41
CA GLU A 188 56.20 1.75 12.82
C GLU A 188 57.42 2.45 13.45
N LEU A 189 57.28 3.00 14.66
CA LEU A 189 58.43 3.53 15.40
C LEU A 189 59.13 2.40 16.15
N ASP A 190 60.32 2.02 15.69
CA ASP A 190 61.24 1.16 16.45
C ASP A 190 61.52 1.80 17.82
N VAL A 191 61.70 0.95 18.84
CA VAL A 191 61.88 1.34 20.25
C VAL A 191 63.01 2.36 20.43
N ASN A 192 64.02 2.35 19.54
CA ASN A 192 65.10 3.33 19.53
C ASN A 192 64.66 4.75 19.14
N ALA A 193 63.65 4.92 18.30
CA ALA A 193 63.13 6.23 17.89
C ALA A 193 62.32 6.90 19.02
N LEU A 194 61.61 6.10 19.83
CA LEU A 194 60.89 6.55 21.03
C LEU A 194 61.83 7.07 22.13
N ILE A 195 63.04 6.50 22.24
CA ILE A 195 64.04 6.94 23.23
C ILE A 195 64.66 8.28 22.84
N GLN A 196 64.86 8.54 21.54
CA GLN A 196 65.38 9.82 21.06
C GLN A 196 64.38 10.97 21.26
N LEU A 197 63.09 10.73 21.00
CA LEU A 197 62.04 11.75 21.19
C LEU A 197 61.87 12.15 22.66
N ALA A 198 62.09 11.20 23.59
CA ALA A 198 62.01 11.45 25.03
C ALA A 198 63.20 12.27 25.59
N LEU A 199 64.33 12.31 24.88
CA LEU A 199 65.52 13.07 25.28
C LEU A 199 65.55 14.50 24.72
N GLU A 200 64.86 14.76 23.61
CA GLU A 200 64.75 16.12 23.04
C GLU A 200 63.70 17.00 23.73
N THR A 201 62.79 16.43 24.52
CA THR A 201 61.75 17.20 25.25
C THR A 201 62.24 17.71 26.62
N SER A 202 63.55 17.75 26.87
CA SER A 202 64.14 18.30 28.10
C SER A 202 65.30 19.25 27.80
N GLU A 203 64.97 20.39 27.18
CA GLU A 203 65.66 21.68 27.38
C GLU A 203 64.65 22.84 27.37
#